data_AF-A0A1F3NV59-F1
#
_entry.id   AF-A0A1F3NV59-F1
#
_cell.length_a   1.000
_cell.length_b   1.000
_cell.length_c   1.000
_cell.angle_alpha   90.00
_cell.angle_beta   90.00
_cell.angle_gamma   90.00
#
_symmetry.space_group_name_H-M   'P 1'
#
loop_
_entity.id
_entity.type
_entity.pdbx_description
1 polymer ?
#
loop_
_entity_poly.entity_id
_entity_poly.type
_entity_poly.pdbx_seq_one_letter_code
_entity_poly.pdbx_strand_id
1 'polypeptide(L)' 'MTKISIPIKDNLAQALGIEYLKKYFSRQMELLELQQVADKIGKTIQKVNINWDKEFEKARQLAWNEYKTKLPVKK' A
#
# COMPACT_ATOMS: atom_id res chain seq x y z
N MET A 1 20.97 -9.92 10.25
CA MET A 1 20.56 -8.65 10.90
C MET A 1 21.74 -7.69 10.83
N THR A 2 21.59 -6.60 10.07
CA THR A 2 22.62 -5.55 9.99
C THR A 2 22.37 -4.54 11.11
N LYS A 3 23.41 -4.16 11.86
CA LYS A 3 23.32 -3.14 12.92
C LYS A 3 24.06 -1.89 12.48
N ILE A 4 23.41 -0.73 12.62
CA ILE A 4 23.99 0.59 12.39
C ILE A 4 24.02 1.29 13.74
N SER A 5 25.19 1.83 14.12
CA SER A 5 25.35 2.66 15.31
C SER A 5 25.53 4.10 14.88
N ILE A 6 24.68 4.98 15.37
CA ILE A 6 24.73 6.41 15.07
C ILE A 6 24.94 7.15 16.40
N PRO A 7 26.04 7.89 16.57
CA PRO A 7 26.23 8.72 17.75
C PRO A 7 25.21 9.87 17.72
N ILE A 8 24.51 10.08 18.84
CA ILE A 8 23.54 11.16 19.02
C ILE A 8 24.10 12.10 20.09
N LYS A 9 23.91 13.40 19.92
CA LYS A 9 24.32 14.38 20.93
C LYS A 9 23.46 14.22 22.18
N ASP A 10 24.09 14.25 23.36
CA ASP A 10 23.41 14.03 24.64
C ASP A 10 22.29 15.05 24.89
N ASN A 11 22.46 16.30 24.47
CA ASN A 11 21.44 17.33 24.58
C ASN A 11 20.15 16.99 23.79
N LEU A 12 20.28 16.36 22.62
CA LEU A 12 19.14 15.89 21.83
C LEU A 12 18.50 14.66 22.46
N ALA A 13 19.30 13.74 22.98
CA ALA A 13 18.80 12.57 23.69
C ALA A 13 18.03 12.96 24.96
N GLN A 14 18.49 13.99 25.68
CA GLN A 14 17.86 14.50 26.89
C GLN A 14 16.59 15.31 26.58
N ALA A 15 16.60 16.14 25.52
CA ALA A 15 15.44 16.94 25.14
C ALA A 15 14.28 16.12 24.58
N LEU A 16 14.59 15.08 23.78
CA LEU A 16 13.58 14.28 23.08
C LEU A 16 13.25 12.97 23.80
N GLY A 17 14.20 12.42 24.55
CA GLY A 17 14.11 11.09 25.15
C GLY A 17 14.50 9.97 24.19
N ILE A 18 15.26 9.01 24.70
CA ILE A 18 15.77 7.86 23.92
C ILE A 18 14.63 7.03 23.33
N GLU A 19 13.55 6.83 24.09
CA GLU A 19 12.42 6.02 23.63
C GLU A 19 11.63 6.69 22.50
N TYR A 20 11.49 8.01 22.55
CA TYR A 20 10.89 8.77 21.46
C TYR A 20 11.73 8.64 20.18
N LEU A 21 13.05 8.84 20.28
CA LEU A 21 13.96 8.70 19.14
C LEU A 21 13.86 7.32 18.50
N LYS A 22 13.85 6.25 19.31
CA LYS A 22 13.66 4.88 18.81
C LYS A 22 12.34 4.73 18.06
N LYS A 23 11.22 5.13 18.67
CA LYS A 23 9.89 5.04 18.04
C LYS A 23 9.80 5.87 16.76
N TYR A 24 10.39 7.05 16.77
CA TYR A 24 10.44 7.92 15.60
C TYR A 24 11.19 7.24 14.45
N PHE A 25 12.41 6.76 14.68
CA PHE A 25 13.18 6.08 13.64
C PHE A 25 12.47 4.82 13.13
N SER A 26 11.89 4.00 14.01
CA SER A 26 11.10 2.82 13.60
C SER A 26 9.97 3.21 12.65
N ARG A 27 9.18 4.22 13.00
CA ARG A 27 8.07 4.70 12.15
C ARG A 27 8.55 5.26 10.81
N GLN A 28 9.67 5.98 10.80
CA GLN A 28 10.23 6.50 9.55
C GLN A 28 10.72 5.38 8.63
N MET A 29 11.30 4.32 9.20
CA MET A 29 11.71 3.15 8.42
C MET A 29 10.49 2.41 7.85
N GLU A 30 9.46 2.17 8.65
CA GLU A 30 8.20 1.55 8.20
C GLU A 30 7.55 2.36 7.07
N LEU A 31 7.55 3.69 7.18
CA LEU A 31 7.01 4.58 6.15
C LEU A 31 7.80 4.45 4.83
N LEU A 32 9.13 4.44 4.91
CA LEU A 32 9.99 4.28 3.73
C LEU A 32 9.76 2.92 3.05
N GLU A 33 9.60 1.85 3.84
CA GLU A 33 9.27 0.53 3.31
C GLU A 33 7.92 0.53 2.59
N LEU A 34 6.90 1.15 3.19
CA LEU A 34 5.58 1.28 2.58
C LEU A 34 5.63 2.05 1.25
N GLN A 35 6.37 3.16 1.21
CA GLN A 35 6.57 3.94 -0.01
C GLN A 35 7.25 3.12 -1.11
N GLN A 36 8.28 2.34 -0.77
CA GLN A 36 8.93 1.46 -1.74
C GLN A 36 7.99 0.39 -2.30
N VAL A 37 7.11 -0.16 -1.46
CA VAL A 37 6.08 -1.11 -1.91
C VAL A 37 5.09 -0.42 -2.84
N ALA A 38 4.59 0.77 -2.47
CA ALA A 38 3.68 1.55 -3.30
C ALA A 38 4.30 1.89 -4.67
N ASP A 39 5.58 2.29 -4.70
CA ASP A 39 6.31 2.57 -5.94
C ASP A 39 6.44 1.32 -6.82
N LYS A 40 6.72 0.15 -6.23
CA LYS A 40 6.77 -1.11 -6.97
C LYS A 40 5.41 -1.47 -7.57
N ILE A 41 4.34 -1.28 -6.81
CA ILE A 41 2.97 -1.51 -7.29
C ILE A 41 2.66 -0.54 -8.43
N GLY A 42 2.91 0.76 -8.26
CA GLY A 42 2.67 1.78 -9.27
C GLY A 42 3.42 1.49 -10.58
N LYS A 43 4.71 1.14 -10.49
CA LYS A 43 5.52 0.73 -11.65
C LYS A 43 4.99 -0.54 -12.32
N THR A 44 4.47 -1.48 -11.53
CA THR A 44 3.88 -2.71 -12.07
C THR A 44 2.61 -2.39 -12.83
N ILE A 45 1.69 -1.62 -12.24
CA ILE A 45 0.45 -1.16 -12.88
C ILE A 45 0.76 -0.42 -14.18
N GLN A 46 1.72 0.50 -14.19
CA GLN A 46 2.11 1.23 -15.41
C GLN A 46 2.70 0.32 -16.49
N LYS A 47 3.40 -0.75 -16.12
CA LYS A 47 3.94 -1.73 -17.07
C LYS A 47 2.88 -2.64 -17.66
N VAL A 48 1.82 -2.92 -16.92
CA VAL A 48 0.70 -3.68 -17.48
C VAL A 48 -0.15 -2.70 -18.29
N ASN A 49 -0.10 -2.85 -19.62
CA ASN A 49 -0.92 -2.06 -20.54
C ASN A 49 -2.40 -2.53 -20.48
N ILE A 50 -3.03 -2.39 -19.31
CA ILE A 50 -4.43 -2.76 -19.08
C ILE A 50 -5.31 -1.69 -19.67
N ASN A 51 -6.14 -2.07 -20.64
CA ASN A 51 -7.25 -1.23 -21.08
C ASN A 51 -8.39 -1.38 -20.07
N TRP A 52 -8.40 -0.48 -19.08
CA TRP A 52 -9.38 -0.51 -18.00
C TRP A 52 -10.82 -0.40 -18.51
N ASP A 53 -11.08 0.35 -19.58
CA ASP A 53 -12.44 0.45 -20.16
C ASP A 53 -12.96 -0.92 -20.61
N LYS A 54 -12.10 -1.72 -21.24
CA LYS A 54 -12.44 -3.08 -21.66
C LYS A 54 -12.67 -4.02 -20.47
N GLU A 55 -11.83 -3.93 -19.44
CA GLU A 55 -11.98 -4.76 -18.23
C GLU A 55 -13.24 -4.38 -17.44
N PHE A 56 -13.56 -3.08 -17.34
CA PHE A 56 -14.81 -2.61 -16.72
C PHE A 56 -16.05 -3.07 -17.48
N GLU A 57 -16.04 -2.99 -18.81
CA GLU A 57 -17.16 -3.44 -19.62
C GLU A 57 -17.39 -4.95 -19.47
N LYS A 58 -16.30 -5.74 -19.42
CA LYS A 58 -16.37 -7.17 -19.16
C LYS A 58 -16.94 -7.48 -17.78
N ALA A 59 -16.49 -6.77 -16.74
CA ALA A 59 -17.01 -6.93 -15.38
C ALA A 59 -18.51 -6.56 -15.31
N ARG A 60 -18.92 -5.48 -15.98
CA ARG A 60 -20.33 -5.05 -16.08
C ARG A 60 -21.20 -6.13 -16.72
N GLN A 61 -20.76 -6.70 -17.83
CA GLN A 61 -21.48 -7.77 -18.53
C GLN A 61 -21.62 -9.02 -17.66
N LEU A 62 -20.55 -9.41 -16.95
CA LEU A 62 -20.58 -10.54 -16.01
C LEU A 62 -21.59 -10.31 -14.89
N ALA A 63 -21.55 -9.15 -14.24
CA ALA A 63 -22.48 -8.79 -13.17
C ALA A 63 -23.94 -8.76 -13.66
N TRP A 64 -24.17 -8.24 -14.86
CA TRP A 64 -25.51 -8.21 -15.47
C TRP A 64 -26.04 -9.61 -15.79
N ASN A 65 -25.18 -10.48 -16.32
CA ASN A 65 -25.55 -11.87 -16.60
C ASN A 65 -25.85 -12.64 -15.30
N GLU A 66 -25.07 -12.40 -14.25
CA GLU A 66 -25.30 -12.99 -12.93
C GLU A 66 -26.61 -12.48 -12.28
N TYR A 67 -26.92 -11.20 -12.42
CA TYR A 67 -28.20 -10.65 -11.98
C TYR A 67 -29.39 -11.32 -12.70
N LYS A 68 -29.30 -11.46 -14.03
CA LYS A 68 -30.33 -12.12 -14.83
C LYS A 68 -30.54 -13.58 -14.46
N THR A 69 -29.49 -14.32 -14.15
CA THR A 69 -29.60 -15.74 -13.77
C THR A 69 -30.13 -15.94 -12.35
N LYS A 70 -29.94 -14.98 -11.46
CA LYS A 70 -30.41 -15.04 -10.06
C LYS A 70 -31.82 -14.50 -9.81
N LEU A 71 -32.43 -13.82 -10.78
CA LEU A 71 -33.83 -13.41 -10.67
C LEU A 71 -34.77 -14.59 -10.96
N PRO A 72 -35.62 -15.02 -10.01
CA PRO A 72 -36.71 -15.93 -10.34
C PRO A 72 -37.67 -15.17 -11.26
N VAL A 73 -37.91 -15.70 -12.45
CA VAL A 73 -39.02 -15.27 -13.30
C VAL A 73 -40.29 -15.48 -12.48
N LYS A 74 -40.83 -14.40 -11.89
CA LYS A 74 -42.18 -14.41 -11.33
C LYS A 74 -43.13 -14.61 -12.51
N LYS A 75 -43.54 -15.87 -12.71
CA LYS A 75 -44.70 -16.23 -13.52
C LYS A 75 -45.98 -15.85 -12.80
#